data_AF-A0A1E7W646-F1
#
_entry.id   AF-A0A1E7W646-F1
#
_cell.length_a   1.000
_cell.length_b   1.000
_cell.length_c   1.000
_cell.angle_alpha   90.00
_cell.angle_beta   90.00
_cell.angle_gamma   90.00
#
_symmetry.space_group_name_H-M   'P 1'
#
loop_
_entity.id
_entity.type
_entity.pdbx_description
1 polymer ?
#
loop_
_entity_poly.entity_id
_entity_poly.type
_entity_poly.pdbx_seq_one_letter_code
_entity_poly.pdbx_strand_id
1 'polypeptide(L)'
;MRVWVLKRREGGAYLPEPVRVGRTPAPFELLVVDVADQGKRRPAKVARLYAPGTKSIVAELASVQLLWLKGFEFVLHGVDVTGSERGPVHAAQSWMCKLDEPLHAVGYRMRGAFDRGRPLPHRQVMDRPSYINEGKLTVAGALDERLGRHATRAEFGTESRHAGTLLDCDLEWMSEERFQLSGFQHYEAYGDAPAQLLRQGWLIEFDIKTLEQIAYVRSFSKGLQGRG
;
A
#
# COMPACT_ATOMS: atom_id res chain seq x y z
N MET A 1 4.74 5.59 -6.91
CA MET A 1 4.41 6.86 -6.25
C MET A 1 5.71 7.48 -5.81
N ARG A 2 5.76 8.77 -5.51
CA ARG A 2 6.99 9.37 -4.97
C ARG A 2 7.08 9.14 -3.46
N VAL A 3 8.27 8.78 -2.97
CA VAL A 3 8.49 8.41 -1.56
C VAL A 3 9.83 8.90 -1.02
N TRP A 4 9.85 9.18 0.27
CA TRP A 4 11.04 9.20 1.10
C TRP A 4 11.23 7.84 1.74
N VAL A 5 12.45 7.31 1.75
CA VAL A 5 12.73 5.98 2.28
C VAL A 5 13.86 6.00 3.29
N LEU A 6 13.62 5.37 4.43
CA LEU A 6 14.62 5.00 5.42
C LEU A 6 14.75 3.48 5.47
N LYS A 7 15.97 2.96 5.56
CA LYS A 7 16.25 1.54 5.77
C LYS A 7 16.64 1.27 7.22
N ARG A 8 16.30 0.09 7.71
CA ARG A 8 16.59 -0.36 9.09
C ARG A 8 17.73 -1.36 9.18
N ARG A 9 18.21 -1.87 8.04
CA ARG A 9 19.29 -2.86 7.98
C ARG A 9 20.30 -2.52 6.89
N GLU A 10 21.52 -3.01 7.02
CA GLU A 10 22.57 -2.97 6.00
C GLU A 10 23.19 -4.36 5.90
N GLY A 11 23.12 -5.02 4.74
CA GLY A 11 23.61 -6.40 4.61
C GLY A 11 23.02 -7.38 5.62
N GLY A 12 21.82 -7.09 6.15
CA GLY A 12 21.12 -7.89 7.16
C GLY A 12 21.40 -7.50 8.62
N ALA A 13 22.43 -6.68 8.88
CA ALA A 13 22.72 -6.16 10.20
C ALA A 13 21.72 -5.06 10.58
N TYR A 14 21.27 -5.04 11.83
CA TYR A 14 20.39 -3.99 12.34
C TYR A 14 21.13 -2.67 12.49
N LEU A 15 20.53 -1.59 12.00
CA LEU A 15 21.03 -0.24 12.18
C LEU A 15 20.49 0.35 13.50
N PRO A 16 21.33 1.06 14.29
CA PRO A 16 20.90 1.68 15.54
C PRO A 16 19.80 2.72 15.29
N GLU A 17 19.90 3.46 14.19
CA GLU A 17 18.88 4.40 13.72
C GLU A 17 18.53 4.13 12.25
N PRO A 18 17.29 4.45 11.81
CA PRO A 18 16.94 4.35 10.40
C PRO A 18 17.81 5.27 9.54
N VAL A 19 18.38 4.75 8.46
CA VAL A 19 19.27 5.52 7.56
C VAL A 19 18.53 5.84 6.27
N ARG A 20 18.63 7.09 5.80
CA ARG A 20 18.03 7.50 4.52
C ARG A 20 18.66 6.77 3.34
N VAL A 21 17.82 6.28 2.45
CA VAL A 21 18.27 5.71 1.17
C VAL A 21 18.69 6.85 0.25
N GLY A 22 19.92 6.80 -0.28
CA GLY A 22 20.49 7.83 -1.15
C GLY A 22 20.70 9.19 -0.47
N ARG A 23 21.32 10.12 -1.21
CA ARG A 23 21.67 11.48 -0.74
C ARG A 23 20.88 12.60 -1.42
N THR A 24 19.91 12.24 -2.26
CA THR A 24 19.13 13.23 -3.03
C THR A 24 18.20 14.04 -2.11
N PRO A 25 18.05 15.36 -2.34
CA PRO A 25 17.09 16.18 -1.63
C PRO A 25 15.65 16.00 -2.12
N ALA A 26 15.41 15.20 -3.17
CA ALA A 26 14.09 14.95 -3.78
C ALA A 26 13.61 13.49 -3.55
N PRO A 27 12.28 13.24 -3.53
CA PRO A 27 11.74 11.92 -3.25
C PRO A 27 11.94 10.96 -4.44
N PHE A 28 12.13 9.68 -4.15
CA PHE A 28 12.32 8.63 -5.16
C PHE A 28 11.01 8.22 -5.79
N GLU A 29 11.04 7.79 -7.04
CA GLU A 29 9.93 7.09 -7.66
C GLU A 29 9.97 5.61 -7.22
N LEU A 30 8.96 5.17 -6.48
CA LEU A 30 8.79 3.78 -6.07
C LEU A 30 7.80 3.07 -7.00
N LEU A 31 8.27 1.97 -7.59
CA LEU A 31 7.47 1.05 -8.38
C LEU A 31 7.49 -0.34 -7.75
N VAL A 32 6.32 -0.97 -7.67
CA VAL A 32 6.18 -2.38 -7.30
C VAL A 32 5.62 -3.13 -8.48
N VAL A 33 6.37 -4.12 -8.97
CA VAL A 33 6.09 -4.84 -10.21
C VAL A 33 6.41 -6.32 -10.04
N ASP A 34 5.73 -7.15 -10.83
CA ASP A 34 6.12 -8.54 -11.00
C ASP A 34 7.27 -8.62 -12.02
N VAL A 35 8.34 -9.32 -11.67
CA VAL A 35 9.44 -9.65 -12.58
C VAL A 35 9.52 -11.15 -12.77
N ALA A 36 9.83 -11.56 -14.01
CA ALA A 36 10.22 -12.93 -14.27
C ALA A 36 11.66 -13.09 -13.77
N ASP A 37 11.86 -13.91 -12.73
CA ASP A 37 13.21 -14.30 -12.31
C ASP A 37 13.86 -15.10 -13.45
N GLN A 38 15.00 -14.62 -13.98
CA GLN A 38 15.70 -15.21 -15.13
C GLN A 38 16.43 -16.51 -14.72
N GLY A 39 15.66 -17.51 -14.28
CA GLY A 39 16.17 -18.83 -13.88
C GLY A 39 15.18 -19.64 -13.04
N LYS A 40 14.26 -18.98 -12.34
CA LYS A 40 13.17 -19.64 -11.61
C LYS A 40 11.85 -19.30 -12.29
N ARG A 41 11.10 -20.33 -12.72
CA ARG A 41 9.81 -20.23 -13.45
C ARG A 41 8.66 -19.58 -12.65
N ARG A 42 8.92 -18.77 -11.63
CA ARG A 42 7.90 -18.12 -10.81
C ARG A 42 8.09 -16.60 -10.85
N PRO A 43 7.05 -15.84 -11.19
CA PRO A 43 7.11 -14.38 -11.06
C PRO A 43 7.37 -14.01 -9.61
N ALA A 44 8.28 -13.05 -9.40
CA ALA A 44 8.61 -12.53 -8.09
C ALA A 44 8.26 -11.04 -8.04
N LYS A 45 7.61 -10.60 -6.96
CA LYS A 45 7.34 -9.17 -6.73
C LYS A 45 8.61 -8.48 -6.26
N VAL A 46 8.96 -7.38 -6.92
CA VAL A 46 10.07 -6.51 -6.53
C VAL A 46 9.58 -5.08 -6.32
N ALA A 47 10.14 -4.41 -5.33
CA ALA A 47 10.02 -2.97 -5.15
C ALA A 47 11.32 -2.30 -5.59
N ARG A 48 11.23 -1.31 -6.48
CA ARG A 48 12.37 -0.57 -7.01
C ARG A 48 12.24 0.91 -6.69
N LEU A 49 13.32 1.48 -6.18
CA LEU A 49 13.47 2.93 -6.05
C LEU A 49 14.25 3.44 -7.26
N TYR A 50 13.67 4.41 -7.96
CA TYR A 50 14.31 5.12 -9.05
C TYR A 50 14.73 6.50 -8.59
N ALA A 51 15.93 6.94 -9.00
CA ALA A 51 16.37 8.30 -8.75
C ALA A 51 15.43 9.30 -9.48
N PRO A 52 15.10 10.44 -8.85
CA PRO A 52 14.06 11.36 -9.34
C PRO A 52 14.30 11.77 -10.80
N GLY A 53 13.30 11.61 -11.68
CA GLY A 53 13.38 12.02 -13.09
C GLY A 53 14.37 11.20 -13.93
N THR A 54 14.82 10.04 -13.43
CA THR A 54 15.73 9.14 -14.14
C THR A 54 15.17 7.73 -14.17
N LYS A 55 15.74 6.88 -15.04
CA LYS A 55 15.46 5.43 -15.06
C LYS A 55 16.48 4.62 -14.25
N SER A 56 17.29 5.28 -13.42
CA SER A 56 18.34 4.63 -12.64
C SER A 56 17.77 4.05 -11.36
N ILE A 57 17.89 2.73 -11.17
CA ILE A 57 17.49 2.05 -9.94
C ILE A 57 18.56 2.31 -8.88
N VAL A 58 18.16 2.89 -7.75
CA VAL A 58 19.06 3.17 -6.61
C VAL A 58 19.05 2.07 -5.55
N ALA A 59 17.93 1.34 -5.46
CA ALA A 59 17.77 0.21 -4.55
C ALA A 59 16.62 -0.68 -5.05
N GLU A 60 16.74 -1.98 -4.79
CA GLU A 60 15.71 -2.97 -5.11
C GLU A 60 15.47 -3.87 -3.89
N LEU A 61 14.21 -4.24 -3.67
CA LEU A 61 13.79 -5.17 -2.64
C LEU A 61 13.00 -6.30 -3.29
N ALA A 62 13.53 -7.51 -3.23
CA ALA A 62 12.90 -8.71 -3.77
C ALA A 62 11.92 -9.34 -2.78
N SER A 63 10.97 -10.14 -3.28
CA SER A 63 9.92 -10.79 -2.48
C SER A 63 9.18 -9.81 -1.57
N VAL A 64 8.83 -8.66 -2.14
CA VAL A 64 8.30 -7.53 -1.35
C VAL A 64 6.91 -7.83 -0.78
N GLN A 65 6.71 -7.44 0.46
CA GLN A 65 5.44 -7.50 1.19
C GLN A 65 5.14 -6.16 1.86
N LEU A 66 3.87 -5.77 1.87
CA LEU A 66 3.39 -4.62 2.63
C LEU A 66 3.06 -5.07 4.06
N LEU A 67 3.86 -4.64 5.05
CA LEU A 67 3.65 -5.02 6.43
C LEU A 67 2.66 -4.12 7.16
N TRP A 68 2.73 -2.83 6.84
CA TRP A 68 1.97 -1.81 7.55
C TRP A 68 1.73 -0.60 6.65
N LEU A 69 0.57 0.03 6.79
CA LEU A 69 0.24 1.32 6.19
C LEU A 69 -0.71 2.06 7.12
N LYS A 70 -0.45 3.35 7.36
CA LYS A 70 -1.40 4.25 8.01
C LYS A 70 -1.15 5.67 7.54
N GLY A 71 -2.22 6.35 7.10
CA GLY A 71 -2.07 7.67 6.48
C GLY A 71 -1.16 7.56 5.25
N PHE A 72 -0.14 8.41 5.17
CA PHE A 72 0.81 8.45 4.05
C PHE A 72 2.12 7.69 4.32
N GLU A 73 2.18 6.94 5.41
CA GLU A 73 3.35 6.16 5.80
C GLU A 73 3.06 4.66 5.66
N PHE A 74 4.07 3.92 5.23
CA PHE A 74 3.97 2.47 5.07
C PHE A 74 5.33 1.79 5.20
N VAL A 75 5.31 0.49 5.46
CA VAL A 75 6.52 -0.33 5.61
C VAL A 75 6.49 -1.45 4.58
N LEU A 76 7.51 -1.48 3.72
CA LEU A 76 7.81 -2.60 2.86
C LEU A 76 8.86 -3.49 3.50
N HIS A 77 8.69 -4.80 3.36
CA HIS A 77 9.66 -5.81 3.78
C HIS A 77 9.98 -6.75 2.64
N GLY A 78 11.20 -7.25 2.60
CA GLY A 78 11.65 -8.20 1.61
C GLY A 78 13.13 -8.49 1.75
N VAL A 79 13.76 -8.82 0.64
CA VAL A 79 15.16 -9.23 0.56
C VAL A 79 15.95 -8.25 -0.30
N ASP A 80 16.98 -7.67 0.30
CA ASP A 80 18.01 -6.91 -0.41
C ASP A 80 19.10 -7.89 -0.87
N VAL A 81 19.57 -7.74 -2.11
CA VAL A 81 20.57 -8.64 -2.70
C VAL A 81 21.82 -7.83 -3.01
N THR A 82 22.84 -8.01 -2.19
CA THR A 82 24.12 -7.32 -2.36
C THR A 82 25.17 -8.27 -2.91
N GLY A 83 25.95 -7.79 -3.88
CA GLY A 83 27.12 -8.54 -4.37
C GLY A 83 28.19 -8.61 -3.29
N SER A 84 28.76 -9.79 -3.08
CA SER A 84 29.96 -10.00 -2.26
C SER A 84 30.99 -10.81 -3.03
N GLU A 85 32.24 -10.83 -2.57
CA GLU A 85 33.31 -11.66 -3.15
C GLU A 85 32.96 -13.16 -3.16
N ARG A 86 32.07 -13.61 -2.27
CA ARG A 86 31.61 -15.01 -2.17
C ARG A 86 30.31 -15.29 -2.94
N GLY A 87 29.82 -14.31 -3.70
CA GLY A 87 28.53 -14.38 -4.39
C GLY A 87 27.46 -13.46 -3.78
N PRO A 88 26.21 -13.52 -4.27
CA PRO A 88 25.14 -12.66 -3.80
C PRO A 88 24.73 -13.03 -2.36
N VAL A 89 24.60 -12.01 -1.51
CA VAL A 89 24.09 -12.14 -0.15
C VAL A 89 22.64 -11.68 -0.13
N HIS A 90 21.76 -12.57 0.33
CA HIS A 90 20.33 -12.30 0.49
C HIS A 90 20.04 -11.86 1.92
N ALA A 91 19.86 -10.56 2.12
CA ALA A 91 19.65 -9.97 3.42
C ALA A 91 18.19 -9.54 3.61
N ALA A 92 17.58 -9.93 4.73
CA ALA A 92 16.29 -9.38 5.11
C ALA A 92 16.40 -7.85 5.29
N GLN A 93 15.42 -7.11 4.76
CA GLN A 93 15.41 -5.66 4.77
C GLN A 93 13.99 -5.13 4.99
N SER A 94 13.90 -3.94 5.59
CA SER A 94 12.64 -3.21 5.75
C SER A 94 12.85 -1.75 5.35
N TRP A 95 11.98 -1.26 4.46
CA TRP A 95 11.92 0.13 4.04
C TRP A 95 10.75 0.82 4.73
N MET A 96 11.07 1.84 5.52
CA MET A 96 10.10 2.76 6.08
C MET A 96 9.88 3.87 5.06
N CYS A 97 8.69 3.88 4.46
CA CYS A 97 8.34 4.76 3.36
C CYS A 97 7.37 5.83 3.84
N LYS A 98 7.62 7.07 3.43
CA LYS A 98 6.66 8.17 3.53
C LYS A 98 6.36 8.65 2.11
N LEU A 99 5.09 8.64 1.71
CA LEU A 99 4.67 9.18 0.41
C LEU A 99 5.02 10.68 0.34
N ASP A 100 5.29 11.15 -0.87
CA ASP A 100 5.34 12.57 -1.19
C ASP A 100 3.95 12.98 -1.69
N GLU A 101 3.04 13.19 -0.74
CA GLU A 101 1.65 13.51 -1.05
C GLU A 101 1.53 14.87 -1.80
N PRO A 102 0.68 14.95 -2.84
CA PRO A 102 0.40 16.22 -3.51
C PRO A 102 -0.12 17.28 -2.52
N LEU A 103 0.14 18.56 -2.83
CA LEU A 103 -0.48 19.66 -2.10
C LEU A 103 -2.00 19.48 -2.09
N HIS A 104 -2.61 19.54 -0.90
CA HIS A 104 -4.05 19.35 -0.68
C HIS A 104 -4.56 17.90 -0.75
N ALA A 105 -3.68 16.91 -0.74
CA ALA A 105 -4.09 15.54 -0.44
C ALA A 105 -4.65 15.48 1.00
N VAL A 106 -5.87 14.99 1.15
CA VAL A 106 -6.53 14.82 2.46
C VAL A 106 -6.70 13.35 2.86
N GLY A 107 -6.33 12.44 1.98
CA GLY A 107 -6.42 11.01 2.20
C GLY A 107 -6.42 10.24 0.89
N TYR A 108 -7.25 9.21 0.83
CA TYR A 108 -7.31 8.30 -0.30
C TYR A 108 -8.71 8.19 -0.87
N ARG A 109 -8.74 7.92 -2.17
CA ARG A 109 -9.91 7.47 -2.89
C ARG A 109 -9.71 6.01 -3.29
N MET A 110 -10.73 5.19 -3.04
CA MET A 110 -10.72 3.77 -3.34
C MET A 110 -11.83 3.41 -4.33
N ARG A 111 -11.49 2.55 -5.30
CA ARG A 111 -12.46 1.86 -6.16
C ARG A 111 -12.25 0.35 -6.07
N GLY A 112 -13.35 -0.39 -5.94
CA GLY A 112 -13.30 -1.86 -5.96
C GLY A 112 -12.90 -2.37 -7.34
N ALA A 113 -11.79 -3.10 -7.42
CA ALA A 113 -11.23 -3.65 -8.65
C ALA A 113 -11.79 -5.05 -9.01
N PHE A 114 -12.67 -5.58 -8.16
CA PHE A 114 -13.26 -6.90 -8.31
C PHE A 114 -14.78 -6.84 -8.10
N ASP A 115 -15.47 -7.83 -8.64
CA ASP A 115 -16.87 -8.11 -8.37
C ASP A 115 -17.01 -9.58 -7.96
N ARG A 116 -17.25 -9.81 -6.66
CA ARG A 116 -17.42 -11.16 -6.07
C ARG A 116 -16.43 -12.21 -6.63
N GLY A 117 -15.13 -11.99 -6.48
CA GLY A 117 -14.09 -12.91 -6.95
C GLY A 117 -13.65 -12.71 -8.40
N ARG A 118 -14.37 -11.91 -9.19
CA ARG A 118 -14.04 -11.67 -10.61
C ARG A 118 -13.28 -10.36 -10.77
N PRO A 119 -12.06 -10.35 -11.35
CA PRO A 119 -11.36 -9.10 -11.63
C PRO A 119 -12.12 -8.30 -12.69
N LEU A 120 -12.18 -6.99 -12.50
CA LEU A 120 -12.85 -6.09 -13.44
C LEU A 120 -11.83 -5.47 -14.41
N PRO A 121 -12.20 -5.30 -15.69
CA PRO A 121 -11.41 -4.51 -16.63
C PRO A 121 -11.22 -3.08 -16.13
N HIS A 122 -10.06 -2.48 -16.43
CA HIS A 122 -9.71 -1.14 -15.94
C HIS A 122 -10.81 -0.09 -16.17
N ARG A 123 -11.42 -0.06 -17.36
CA ARG A 123 -12.52 0.86 -17.69
C ARG A 123 -13.69 0.72 -16.70
N GLN A 124 -14.12 -0.51 -16.42
CA GLN A 124 -15.22 -0.75 -15.48
C GLN A 124 -14.86 -0.37 -14.05
N VAL A 125 -13.58 -0.52 -13.65
CA VAL A 125 -13.11 -0.04 -12.35
C VAL A 125 -13.21 1.47 -12.26
N MET A 126 -12.85 2.20 -13.32
CA MET A 126 -12.90 3.66 -13.35
C MET A 126 -14.32 4.22 -13.36
N ASP A 127 -15.28 3.49 -13.95
CA ASP A 127 -16.70 3.85 -13.98
C ASP A 127 -17.42 3.62 -12.64
N ARG A 128 -16.80 2.88 -11.71
CA ARG A 128 -17.40 2.61 -10.38
C ARG A 128 -17.35 3.83 -9.46
N PRO A 129 -18.36 3.97 -8.58
CA PRO A 129 -18.32 4.99 -7.54
C PRO A 129 -17.11 4.75 -6.64
N SER A 130 -16.45 5.84 -6.29
CA SER A 130 -15.32 5.79 -5.39
C SER A 130 -15.74 6.02 -3.95
N TYR A 131 -15.11 5.29 -3.04
CA TYR A 131 -15.15 5.58 -1.61
C TYR A 131 -14.04 6.55 -1.27
N ILE A 132 -14.38 7.65 -0.61
CA ILE A 132 -13.41 8.62 -0.12
C ILE A 132 -13.20 8.37 1.36
N ASN A 133 -11.95 8.40 1.76
CA ASN A 133 -11.55 8.32 3.15
C ASN A 133 -10.53 9.42 3.43
N GLU A 134 -10.92 10.37 4.28
CA GLU A 134 -10.10 11.50 4.74
C GLU A 134 -8.97 11.03 5.70
N GLY A 135 -8.22 9.99 5.29
CA GLY A 135 -6.98 9.56 5.94
C GLY A 135 -6.96 8.19 6.61
N LYS A 136 -8.02 7.37 6.53
CA LYS A 136 -8.11 6.07 7.24
C LYS A 136 -8.04 4.84 6.33
N LEU A 137 -7.12 4.81 5.35
CA LEU A 137 -6.63 3.52 4.84
C LEU A 137 -5.61 3.00 5.84
N THR A 138 -5.84 1.80 6.36
CA THR A 138 -4.87 1.13 7.21
C THR A 138 -4.59 -0.27 6.70
N VAL A 139 -3.34 -0.70 6.84
CA VAL A 139 -2.92 -2.09 6.65
C VAL A 139 -2.09 -2.48 7.87
N ALA A 140 -2.43 -3.60 8.51
CA ALA A 140 -1.68 -4.12 9.64
C ALA A 140 -1.92 -5.62 9.81
N GLY A 141 -0.97 -6.32 10.45
CA GLY A 141 -1.21 -7.69 10.90
C GLY A 141 -2.18 -7.72 12.09
N ALA A 142 -3.18 -8.59 12.02
CA ALA A 142 -4.11 -8.84 13.12
C ALA A 142 -4.45 -10.34 13.20
N LEU A 143 -4.81 -10.83 14.40
CA LEU A 143 -5.43 -12.14 14.53
C LEU A 143 -6.85 -12.05 13.94
N ASP A 144 -7.15 -12.88 12.95
CA ASP A 144 -8.50 -13.02 12.42
C ASP A 144 -9.15 -14.26 13.03
N GLU A 145 -10.19 -14.04 13.83
CA GLU A 145 -10.89 -15.11 14.55
C GLU A 145 -11.59 -16.09 13.61
N ARG A 146 -12.06 -15.62 12.45
CA ARG A 146 -12.78 -16.46 11.47
C ARG A 146 -11.82 -17.39 10.74
N LEU A 147 -10.61 -16.93 10.46
CA LEU A 147 -9.54 -17.75 9.87
C LEU A 147 -8.75 -18.54 10.91
N GLY A 148 -8.88 -18.22 12.20
CA GLY A 148 -8.13 -18.85 13.29
C GLY A 148 -6.61 -18.62 13.20
N ARG A 149 -6.17 -17.54 12.54
CA ARG A 149 -4.74 -17.24 12.34
C ARG A 149 -4.49 -15.75 12.16
N HIS A 150 -3.22 -15.36 12.26
CA HIS A 150 -2.78 -14.02 11.87
C HIS A 150 -2.90 -13.84 10.35
N ALA A 151 -3.38 -12.66 9.96
CA ALA A 151 -3.50 -12.24 8.57
C ALA A 151 -3.21 -10.74 8.45
N THR A 152 -2.66 -10.33 7.31
CA THR A 152 -2.55 -8.90 6.99
C THR A 152 -3.93 -8.38 6.63
N ARG A 153 -4.40 -7.37 7.36
CA ARG A 153 -5.74 -6.82 7.24
C ARG A 153 -5.65 -5.40 6.71
N ALA A 154 -6.32 -5.12 5.59
CA ALA A 154 -6.54 -3.78 5.09
C ALA A 154 -7.97 -3.33 5.40
N GLU A 155 -8.10 -2.09 5.87
CA GLU A 155 -9.38 -1.46 6.15
C GLU A 155 -9.48 -0.14 5.42
N PHE A 156 -10.63 0.08 4.80
CA PHE A 156 -10.96 1.34 4.15
C PHE A 156 -12.33 1.78 4.66
N GLY A 157 -12.35 2.73 5.60
CA GLY A 157 -13.61 3.27 6.09
C GLY A 157 -13.46 4.34 7.17
N THR A 158 -14.59 4.94 7.52
CA THR A 158 -14.80 5.73 8.75
C THR A 158 -15.74 4.96 9.67
N GLU A 159 -15.94 5.45 10.90
CA GLU A 159 -16.89 4.87 11.87
C GLU A 159 -18.32 4.77 11.31
N SER A 160 -18.69 5.65 10.37
CA SER A 160 -20.03 5.71 9.77
C SER A 160 -20.13 5.05 8.40
N ARG A 161 -19.01 4.80 7.71
CA ARG A 161 -18.98 4.16 6.38
C ARG A 161 -17.76 3.25 6.25
N HIS A 162 -18.00 1.95 6.37
CA HIS A 162 -17.00 0.92 6.10
C HIS A 162 -17.13 0.43 4.67
N ALA A 163 -16.12 0.67 3.83
CA ALA A 163 -16.12 0.19 2.44
C ALA A 163 -15.75 -1.31 2.35
N GLY A 164 -15.19 -1.86 3.43
CA GLY A 164 -14.90 -3.28 3.56
C GLY A 164 -13.54 -3.56 4.20
N THR A 165 -13.24 -4.84 4.34
CA THR A 165 -11.97 -5.35 4.85
C THR A 165 -11.39 -6.34 3.83
N LEU A 166 -10.09 -6.20 3.53
CA LEU A 166 -9.32 -7.23 2.83
C LEU A 166 -8.45 -7.98 3.85
N LEU A 167 -8.50 -9.30 3.80
CA LEU A 167 -7.65 -10.22 4.56
C LEU A 167 -6.55 -10.77 3.64
N ASP A 168 -5.42 -11.15 4.23
CA ASP A 168 -4.19 -11.51 3.51
C ASP A 168 -3.87 -10.48 2.42
N CYS A 169 -3.89 -9.22 2.83
CA CYS A 169 -3.74 -8.12 1.91
C CYS A 169 -2.29 -8.02 1.40
N ASP A 170 -2.16 -7.93 0.07
CA ASP A 170 -0.91 -7.74 -0.65
C ASP A 170 -0.94 -6.48 -1.51
N LEU A 171 0.21 -5.83 -1.64
CA LEU A 171 0.43 -4.76 -2.61
C LEU A 171 0.70 -5.40 -3.97
N GLU A 172 -0.28 -5.35 -4.87
CA GLU A 172 -0.17 -6.01 -6.18
C GLU A 172 0.75 -5.26 -7.13
N TRP A 173 0.55 -3.95 -7.21
CA TRP A 173 1.37 -3.05 -8.01
C TRP A 173 1.31 -1.63 -7.45
N MET A 174 2.32 -0.83 -7.78
CA MET A 174 2.37 0.59 -7.48
C MET A 174 2.99 1.35 -8.65
N SER A 175 2.31 2.41 -9.10
CA SER A 175 2.79 3.38 -10.09
C SER A 175 2.93 4.76 -9.46
N GLU A 176 3.40 5.76 -10.20
CA GLU A 176 3.59 7.15 -9.76
C GLU A 176 2.36 7.78 -9.07
N GLU A 177 1.15 7.44 -9.48
CA GLU A 177 -0.07 8.10 -9.01
C GLU A 177 -1.01 7.20 -8.22
N ARG A 178 -0.85 5.88 -8.36
CA ARG A 178 -1.83 4.90 -7.88
C ARG A 178 -1.14 3.64 -7.37
N PHE A 179 -1.84 2.89 -6.54
CA PHE A 179 -1.44 1.55 -6.19
C PHE A 179 -2.67 0.66 -6.03
N GLN A 180 -2.45 -0.65 -6.10
CA GLN A 180 -3.50 -1.63 -5.91
C GLN A 180 -3.19 -2.53 -4.73
N LEU A 181 -4.14 -2.61 -3.82
CA LEU A 181 -4.19 -3.67 -2.82
C LEU A 181 -5.07 -4.80 -3.33
N SER A 182 -4.73 -6.02 -2.99
CA SER A 182 -5.57 -7.18 -3.21
C SER A 182 -5.59 -8.05 -1.97
N GLY A 183 -6.58 -8.91 -1.85
CA GLY A 183 -6.69 -9.83 -0.73
C GLY A 183 -7.97 -10.61 -0.85
N PHE A 184 -8.49 -11.07 0.27
CA PHE A 184 -9.75 -11.78 0.33
C PHE A 184 -10.77 -10.99 1.15
N GLN A 185 -12.01 -10.99 0.70
CA GLN A 185 -13.12 -10.43 1.46
C GLN A 185 -14.08 -11.55 1.83
N HIS A 186 -14.52 -11.53 3.08
CA HIS A 186 -15.55 -12.42 3.56
C HIS A 186 -16.94 -11.89 3.20
N TYR A 187 -17.76 -12.75 2.64
CA TYR A 187 -19.17 -12.54 2.39
C TYR A 187 -19.95 -13.48 3.27
N GLU A 188 -20.85 -12.94 4.09
CA GLU A 188 -21.69 -13.75 4.97
C GLU A 188 -22.71 -14.55 4.16
N ALA A 189 -23.18 -15.65 4.74
CA ALA A 189 -24.25 -16.44 4.15
C ALA A 189 -25.51 -15.58 4.00
N TYR A 190 -26.19 -15.72 2.87
CA TYR A 190 -27.41 -14.97 2.59
C TYR A 190 -28.39 -15.82 1.79
N GLY A 191 -29.58 -16.04 2.35
CA GLY A 191 -30.54 -16.99 1.81
C GLY A 191 -29.91 -18.40 1.73
N ASP A 192 -29.98 -19.01 0.55
CA ASP A 192 -29.39 -20.32 0.30
C ASP A 192 -27.88 -20.27 -0.04
N ALA A 193 -27.31 -19.07 -0.19
CA ALA A 193 -25.89 -18.93 -0.51
C ALA A 193 -25.05 -19.11 0.77
N PRO A 194 -24.06 -20.05 0.79
CA PRO A 194 -23.17 -20.20 1.93
C PRO A 194 -22.25 -18.99 2.06
N ALA A 195 -21.63 -18.84 3.25
CA ALA A 195 -20.57 -17.86 3.42
C ALA A 195 -19.39 -18.15 2.48
N GLN A 196 -18.77 -17.10 1.95
CA GLN A 196 -17.70 -17.23 0.96
C GLN A 196 -16.54 -16.30 1.29
N LEU A 197 -15.32 -16.80 1.10
CA LEU A 197 -14.10 -16.00 1.11
C LEU A 197 -13.64 -15.84 -0.34
N LEU A 198 -13.80 -14.63 -0.90
CA LEU A 198 -13.56 -14.38 -2.33
C LEU A 198 -12.42 -13.39 -2.52
N ARG A 199 -11.64 -13.59 -3.59
CA ARG A 199 -10.61 -12.64 -4.02
C ARG A 199 -11.23 -11.27 -4.30
N GLN A 200 -10.62 -10.22 -3.77
CA GLN A 200 -11.02 -8.83 -3.98
C GLN A 200 -9.78 -7.95 -4.12
N GLY A 201 -10.01 -6.69 -4.46
CA GLY A 201 -8.94 -5.70 -4.56
C GLY A 201 -9.46 -4.28 -4.66
N TRP A 202 -8.58 -3.35 -4.30
CA TRP A 202 -8.85 -1.93 -4.21
C TRP A 202 -7.81 -1.18 -5.03
N LEU A 203 -8.29 -0.39 -5.99
CA LEU A 203 -7.47 0.62 -6.66
C LEU A 203 -7.49 1.89 -5.81
N ILE A 204 -6.31 2.34 -5.39
CA ILE A 204 -6.13 3.49 -4.51
C ILE A 204 -5.42 4.63 -5.25
N GLU A 205 -5.93 5.84 -5.08
CA GLU A 205 -5.32 7.09 -5.52
C GLU A 205 -5.45 8.17 -4.43
N PHE A 206 -4.69 9.27 -4.53
CA PHE A 206 -4.82 10.39 -3.60
C PHE A 206 -6.19 11.08 -3.76
N ASP A 207 -6.84 11.39 -2.63
CA ASP A 207 -7.97 12.32 -2.63
C ASP A 207 -7.46 13.75 -2.47
N ILE A 208 -7.45 14.49 -3.57
CA ILE A 208 -6.99 15.89 -3.65
C ILE A 208 -8.23 16.79 -3.68
N LYS A 209 -8.31 17.76 -2.76
CA LYS A 209 -9.41 18.72 -2.66
C LYS A 209 -8.96 20.12 -3.09
N THR A 210 -9.91 20.94 -3.54
CA THR A 210 -9.66 22.37 -3.77
C THR A 210 -9.52 23.12 -2.44
N LEU A 211 -8.92 24.32 -2.47
CA LEU A 211 -8.77 25.16 -1.26
C LEU A 211 -10.12 25.46 -0.58
N GLU A 212 -11.17 25.71 -1.37
CA GLU A 212 -12.53 25.95 -0.87
C GLU A 212 -13.11 24.71 -0.17
N GLN A 213 -12.91 23.53 -0.76
CA GLN A 213 -13.32 22.25 -0.16
C GLN A 213 -12.56 21.97 1.14
N ILE A 214 -11.27 22.29 1.20
CA ILE A 214 -10.48 22.17 2.43
C ILE A 214 -11.00 23.12 3.52
N ALA A 215 -11.29 24.38 3.16
CA ALA A 215 -11.82 25.37 4.09
C ALA A 215 -13.18 24.92 4.66
N TYR A 216 -14.04 24.33 3.82
CA TYR A 216 -15.32 23.77 4.21
C TYR A 216 -15.18 22.57 5.18
N VAL A 217 -14.30 21.60 4.89
CA VAL A 217 -14.07 20.45 5.79
C VAL A 217 -13.53 20.92 7.17
N ARG A 218 -12.65 21.92 7.16
CA ARG A 218 -12.07 22.49 8.40
C ARG A 218 -13.08 23.26 9.24
N SER A 219 -14.06 23.94 8.63
CA SER A 219 -15.10 24.66 9.38
C SER A 219 -16.05 23.71 10.12
N PHE A 220 -16.37 22.56 9.53
CA PHE A 220 -17.16 21.50 10.18
C PHE A 220 -16.44 20.84 11.35
N SER A 221 -15.14 20.59 11.22
CA SER A 221 -14.34 19.98 12.30
C SER A 221 -14.21 20.88 13.53
N LYS A 222 -14.17 22.21 13.34
CA LYS A 222 -14.17 23.20 14.44
C LYS A 222 -15.54 23.33 15.13
N GLY A 223 -16.63 23.16 14.40
CA GLY A 223 -18.00 23.22 14.97
C GLY A 223 -18.31 22.08 15.95
N LEU A 224 -17.65 20.92 15.80
CA LEU A 224 -17.81 19.76 16.68
C LEU A 224 -16.97 19.85 17.98
N GLN A 225 -15.84 20.57 17.97
CA GLN A 225 -15.03 20.81 19.17
C GLN A 225 -15.55 21.96 20.05
N GLY A 226 -16.44 22.82 19.55
CA GLY A 226 -17.02 23.96 20.28
C GLY A 226 -18.36 23.69 20.98
N ARG A 227 -18.79 22.42 21.06
CA ARG A 227 -20.03 22.00 21.74
C ARG A 227 -19.78 21.00 22.89
N GLY A 228 -18.53 20.89 23.35
CA GLY A 228 -18.16 20.16 24.56
C GLY A 228 -18.13 21.07 25.78
#